data_AF-A0A975AWG9-F1
#
_entry.id   AF-A0A975AWG9-F1
#
_cell.length_a   1.000
_cell.length_b   1.000
_cell.length_c   1.000
_cell.angle_alpha   90.00
_cell.angle_beta   90.00
_cell.angle_gamma   90.00
#
_symmetry.space_group_name_H-M   'P 1'
#
loop_
_entity.id
_entity.type
_entity.pdbx_description
1 polymer ?
#
loop_
_entity_poly.entity_id
_entity_poly.type
_entity_poly.pdbx_seq_one_letter_code
_entity_poly.pdbx_strand_id
1 'polypeptide(L)'
;MISPILPRTAYFFQHSLNDNPSNVYLGSSDSIVPEIKATNAYRSAIASFKQSGSNYRWNYPVVFTSSNASWDLYLSLHGTNMDSYSSGNRITSYIRDRYDFQWMKYPYMERGISHEVVRIINNYAYIAQSIGAVVPYKINITIPDNK
;
A
#
# COMPACT_ATOMS: atom_id res chain seq x y z
N MET A 1 -4.39 -8.42 -27.37
CA MET A 1 -5.15 -7.40 -26.62
C MET A 1 -4.35 -7.02 -25.39
N ILE A 2 -3.88 -5.78 -25.30
CA ILE A 2 -3.25 -5.25 -24.09
C ILE A 2 -4.41 -4.88 -23.18
N SER A 3 -4.64 -5.65 -22.11
CA SER A 3 -5.62 -5.24 -21.09
C SER A 3 -5.13 -3.93 -20.49
N PRO A 4 -5.98 -2.90 -20.36
CA PRO A 4 -5.58 -1.68 -19.69
C PRO A 4 -5.13 -2.04 -18.26
N ILE A 5 -3.94 -1.59 -17.88
CA ILE A 5 -3.47 -1.72 -16.50
C ILE A 5 -4.42 -0.85 -15.66
N LEU A 6 -5.34 -1.50 -14.95
CA LEU A 6 -6.27 -0.81 -14.08
C LEU A 6 -5.47 -0.22 -12.91
N PRO A 7 -5.69 1.06 -12.54
CA PRO A 7 -5.07 1.62 -11.34
C PRO A 7 -5.34 0.72 -10.11
N ARG A 8 -4.34 0.56 -9.24
CA ARG A 8 -4.42 -0.31 -8.07
C ARG A 8 -5.51 0.13 -7.11
N THR A 9 -5.72 1.43 -6.98
CA THR A 9 -6.83 2.02 -6.21
C THR A 9 -8.18 1.47 -6.68
N ALA A 10 -8.42 1.46 -7.99
CA ALA A 10 -9.67 0.98 -8.56
C ALA A 10 -9.80 -0.54 -8.48
N TYR A 11 -8.70 -1.28 -8.67
CA TYR A 11 -8.69 -2.74 -8.51
C TYR A 11 -9.03 -3.17 -7.08
N PHE A 12 -8.40 -2.55 -6.08
CA PHE A 12 -8.68 -2.86 -4.67
C PHE A 12 -10.10 -2.46 -4.26
N PHE A 13 -10.56 -1.28 -4.70
CA PHE A 13 -11.94 -0.88 -4.47
C PHE A 13 -12.93 -1.86 -5.08
N GLN A 14 -12.75 -2.26 -6.35
CA GLN A 14 -13.65 -3.22 -6.99
C GLN A 14 -13.66 -4.57 -6.25
N HIS A 15 -12.50 -5.03 -5.78
CA HIS A 15 -12.41 -6.27 -5.00
C HIS A 15 -13.21 -6.18 -3.69
N SER A 16 -13.23 -5.02 -3.04
CA SER A 16 -14.00 -4.77 -1.81
C SER A 16 -15.52 -4.84 -1.98
N LEU A 17 -16.04 -4.79 -3.22
CA LEU A 17 -17.48 -4.85 -3.51
C LEU A 17 -18.03 -6.28 -3.51
N ASN A 18 -17.18 -7.29 -3.38
CA ASN A 18 -17.61 -8.67 -3.21
C ASN A 18 -18.16 -8.88 -1.80
N ASP A 19 -19.21 -9.69 -1.64
CA ASP A 19 -19.83 -9.94 -0.32
C ASP A 19 -18.88 -10.56 0.72
N ASN A 20 -17.86 -11.30 0.27
CA ASN A 20 -16.82 -11.89 1.12
C ASN A 20 -15.47 -11.91 0.38
N PRO A 21 -14.79 -10.75 0.27
CA PRO A 21 -13.55 -10.67 -0.48
C PRO A 21 -12.46 -11.45 0.24
N SER A 22 -11.77 -12.30 -0.51
CA SER A 22 -10.56 -12.97 -0.02
C SER A 22 -9.42 -11.96 0.15
N ASN A 23 -8.42 -12.30 0.96
CA ASN A 23 -7.22 -11.48 1.06
C ASN A 23 -6.48 -11.47 -0.29
N VAL A 24 -5.94 -10.31 -0.65
CA VAL A 24 -5.14 -10.13 -1.87
C VAL A 24 -3.68 -10.38 -1.54
N TYR A 25 -3.03 -11.22 -2.34
CA TYR A 25 -1.60 -11.53 -2.24
C TYR A 25 -0.91 -11.18 -3.55
N LEU A 26 -0.08 -10.14 -3.53
CA LEU A 26 0.69 -9.70 -4.68
C LEU A 26 2.13 -10.22 -4.55
N GLY A 27 2.50 -11.09 -5.49
CA GLY A 27 3.80 -11.73 -5.53
C GLY A 27 4.89 -10.81 -6.05
N SER A 28 6.14 -11.29 -5.99
CA SER A 28 7.34 -10.53 -6.38
C SER A 28 7.39 -10.03 -7.83
N SER A 29 6.57 -10.61 -8.72
CA SER A 29 6.49 -10.26 -10.13
C SER A 29 5.37 -9.26 -10.46
N ASP A 30 4.56 -8.87 -9.47
CA ASP A 30 3.45 -7.94 -9.69
C ASP A 30 3.98 -6.52 -10.00
N SER A 31 3.30 -5.80 -10.89
CA SER A 31 3.74 -4.47 -11.34
C SER A 31 3.78 -3.42 -10.22
N ILE A 32 3.09 -3.64 -9.09
CA ILE A 32 3.16 -2.74 -7.93
C ILE A 32 4.54 -2.77 -7.26
N VAL A 33 5.28 -3.87 -7.39
CA VAL A 33 6.58 -4.09 -6.75
C VAL A 33 7.62 -3.05 -7.23
N PRO A 34 7.88 -2.86 -8.53
CA PRO A 34 8.79 -1.81 -8.99
C PRO A 34 8.32 -0.40 -8.62
N GLU A 35 7.01 -0.14 -8.59
CA GLU A 35 6.46 1.17 -8.18
C GLU A 35 6.78 1.47 -6.71
N ILE A 36 6.55 0.51 -5.81
CA ILE A 36 6.88 0.66 -4.40
C ILE A 36 8.38 0.85 -4.21
N LYS A 37 9.23 0.09 -4.91
CA LYS A 37 10.69 0.24 -4.85
C LYS A 37 11.19 1.62 -5.30
N ALA A 38 10.44 2.27 -6.19
CA ALA A 38 10.76 3.61 -6.66
C ALA A 38 10.48 4.69 -5.60
N THR A 39 9.63 4.41 -4.61
CA THR A 39 9.25 5.38 -3.57
C THR A 39 10.39 5.71 -2.61
N ASN A 40 10.42 6.96 -2.14
CA ASN A 40 11.36 7.38 -1.10
C ASN A 40 11.04 6.71 0.25
N ALA A 41 9.76 6.42 0.51
CA ALA A 41 9.31 5.71 1.71
C ALA A 41 9.99 4.33 1.81
N TYR A 42 9.89 3.51 0.76
CA TYR A 42 10.51 2.19 0.75
C TYR A 42 12.05 2.23 0.77
N ARG A 43 12.67 3.15 0.02
CA ARG A 43 14.14 3.26 -0.01
C ARG A 43 14.72 3.64 1.35
N SER A 44 14.10 4.63 2.02
CA SER A 44 14.49 5.03 3.37
C SER A 44 14.29 3.89 4.35
N ALA A 45 13.21 3.15 4.17
CA ALA A 45 12.88 2.00 4.95
C ALA A 45 13.99 0.93 4.88
N ILE A 46 14.41 0.49 3.69
CA ILE A 46 15.37 -0.61 3.57
C ILE A 46 16.84 -0.20 3.74
N ALA A 47 17.15 1.09 3.92
CA ALA A 47 18.52 1.60 3.95
C ALA A 47 19.41 0.89 5.00
N SER A 48 18.89 0.62 6.19
CA SER A 48 19.62 -0.10 7.25
C SER A 48 19.97 -1.54 6.86
N PHE A 49 19.12 -2.19 6.08
CA PHE A 49 19.36 -3.56 5.59
C PHE A 49 20.46 -3.60 4.54
N LYS A 50 20.54 -2.56 3.69
CA LYS A 50 21.58 -2.40 2.65
C LYS A 50 22.97 -2.21 3.26
N GLN A 51 23.04 -1.48 4.38
CA GLN A 51 24.30 -1.19 5.08
C GLN A 51 24.74 -2.32 6.03
N SER A 52 23.81 -3.14 6.50
CA SER A 52 24.12 -4.21 7.45
C SER A 52 24.88 -5.37 6.79
N GLY A 53 25.99 -5.80 7.39
CA GLY A 53 26.74 -6.99 6.97
C GLY A 53 26.12 -8.32 7.43
N SER A 54 25.20 -8.30 8.39
CA SER A 54 24.63 -9.48 9.04
C SER A 54 23.18 -9.74 8.62
N ASN A 55 22.61 -10.85 9.09
CA ASN A 55 21.18 -11.10 9.03
C ASN A 55 20.46 -10.11 9.94
N TYR A 56 19.48 -9.41 9.40
CA TYR A 56 18.78 -8.34 10.09
C TYR A 56 17.28 -8.51 9.85
N ARG A 57 16.44 -8.28 10.85
CA ARG A 57 14.98 -8.30 10.72
C ARG A 57 14.39 -7.12 11.46
N TRP A 58 13.46 -6.42 10.83
CA TRP A 58 12.82 -5.25 11.41
C TRP A 58 11.38 -5.11 10.94
N ASN A 59 10.52 -4.59 11.81
CA ASN A 59 9.12 -4.32 11.55
C ASN A 59 8.79 -2.86 11.87
N TYR A 60 8.13 -2.16 10.96
CA TYR A 60 7.90 -0.73 11.07
C TYR A 60 6.86 -0.23 10.05
N PRO A 61 6.14 0.85 10.39
CA PRO A 61 5.17 1.45 9.49
C PRO A 61 5.86 2.06 8.26
N VAL A 62 5.24 1.85 7.09
CA VAL A 62 5.60 2.53 5.85
C VAL A 62 4.38 3.29 5.39
N VAL A 63 4.48 4.62 5.39
CA VAL A 63 3.36 5.48 5.02
C VAL A 63 3.64 6.08 3.66
N PHE A 64 2.78 5.76 2.70
CA PHE A 64 2.76 6.41 1.40
C PHE A 64 1.99 7.73 1.51
N THR A 65 2.54 8.78 0.93
CA THR A 65 1.96 10.13 0.87
C THR A 65 2.07 10.64 -0.56
N SER A 66 1.32 11.68 -0.94
CA SER A 66 1.48 12.26 -2.28
C SER A 66 2.88 12.84 -2.54
N SER A 67 3.63 13.15 -1.47
CA SER A 67 4.99 13.67 -1.56
C SER A 67 6.07 12.60 -1.72
N ASN A 68 5.77 11.31 -1.47
CA ASN A 68 6.76 10.23 -1.48
C ASN A 68 6.39 9.03 -2.37
N ALA A 69 5.18 9.00 -2.94
CA ALA A 69 4.65 7.94 -3.78
C ALA A 69 3.76 8.50 -4.91
N SER A 70 3.39 7.63 -5.86
CA SER A 70 2.38 7.97 -6.87
C SER A 70 1.01 8.17 -6.21
N TRP A 71 0.14 8.95 -6.83
CA TRP A 71 -1.25 9.13 -6.37
C TRP A 71 -1.99 7.79 -6.27
N ASP A 72 -1.74 6.85 -7.17
CA ASP A 72 -2.37 5.53 -7.12
C ASP A 72 -1.88 4.71 -5.93
N LEU A 73 -0.59 4.74 -5.58
CA LEU A 73 -0.10 4.07 -4.36
C LEU A 73 -0.63 4.75 -3.09
N TYR A 74 -0.65 6.08 -3.07
CA TYR A 74 -1.16 6.85 -1.94
C TYR A 74 -2.64 6.56 -1.64
N LEU A 75 -3.47 6.44 -2.68
CA LEU A 75 -4.91 6.18 -2.56
C LEU A 75 -5.27 4.68 -2.48
N SER A 76 -4.32 3.77 -2.68
CA SER A 76 -4.58 2.33 -2.68
C SER A 76 -4.12 1.63 -1.40
N LEU A 77 -3.14 2.19 -0.69
CA LEU A 77 -2.52 1.57 0.48
C LEU A 77 -2.48 2.56 1.66
N HIS A 78 -3.20 2.24 2.75
CA HIS A 78 -3.47 3.19 3.83
C HIS A 78 -3.11 2.61 5.20
N GLY A 79 -1.99 3.07 5.78
CA GLY A 79 -1.55 2.57 7.10
C GLY A 79 -0.78 1.26 7.01
N THR A 80 0.07 1.13 5.99
CA THR A 80 0.83 -0.11 5.77
C THR A 80 1.88 -0.36 6.85
N ASN A 81 2.08 -1.63 7.17
CA ASN A 81 3.18 -2.09 8.00
C ASN A 81 4.12 -2.98 7.17
N MET A 82 5.43 -2.75 7.29
CA MET A 82 6.44 -3.53 6.59
C MET A 82 7.24 -4.42 7.55
N ASP A 83 7.29 -5.71 7.26
CA ASP A 83 8.22 -6.65 7.89
C ASP A 83 9.31 -6.99 6.88
N SER A 84 10.54 -6.62 7.19
CA SER A 84 11.69 -6.85 6.32
C SER A 84 12.71 -7.72 7.03
N TYR A 85 13.32 -8.64 6.29
CA TYR A 85 14.47 -9.41 6.76
C TYR A 85 15.54 -9.52 5.67
N SER A 86 16.81 -9.58 6.08
CA SER A 86 17.93 -9.86 5.21
C SER A 86 18.58 -11.20 5.58
N SER A 87 18.98 -11.94 4.56
CA SER A 87 19.75 -13.17 4.67
C SER A 87 20.87 -13.14 3.63
N GLY A 88 22.12 -12.99 4.09
CA GLY A 88 23.26 -12.76 3.19
C GLY A 88 23.06 -11.48 2.36
N ASN A 89 23.08 -11.60 1.03
CA ASN A 89 22.88 -10.48 0.11
C ASN A 89 21.42 -10.22 -0.28
N ARG A 90 20.46 -11.01 0.23
CA ARG A 90 19.04 -10.92 -0.14
C ARG A 90 18.27 -10.20 0.95
N ILE A 91 17.35 -9.33 0.56
CA ILE A 91 16.37 -8.67 1.42
C ILE A 91 14.99 -9.13 0.95
N THR A 92 14.10 -9.41 1.89
CA THR A 92 12.69 -9.71 1.57
C THR A 92 11.82 -8.89 2.50
N SER A 93 10.93 -8.11 1.90
CA SER A 93 10.01 -7.22 2.59
C SER A 93 8.58 -7.63 2.32
N TYR A 94 7.77 -7.69 3.37
CA TYR A 94 6.33 -7.92 3.30
C TYR A 94 5.62 -6.65 3.72
N ILE A 95 4.99 -5.97 2.75
CA ILE A 95 4.09 -4.85 3.04
C ILE A 95 2.69 -5.41 3.25
N ARG A 96 2.11 -5.08 4.39
CA ARG A 96 0.75 -5.49 4.76
C ARG A 96 -0.10 -4.25 4.97
N ASP A 97 -1.29 -4.29 4.40
CA ASP A 97 -2.28 -3.25 4.54
C ASP A 97 -3.64 -3.89 4.85
N ARG A 98 -4.47 -3.18 5.60
CA ARG A 98 -5.88 -3.52 5.71
C ARG A 98 -6.62 -2.51 4.86
N TYR A 99 -7.25 -2.97 3.79
CA TYR A 99 -8.07 -2.13 2.95
C TYR A 99 -9.39 -1.86 3.68
N ASP A 100 -9.33 -0.97 4.67
CA ASP A 100 -10.47 -0.39 5.34
C ASP A 100 -10.52 1.11 5.04
N PHE A 101 -11.72 1.59 4.76
CA PHE A 101 -11.94 3.01 4.72
C PHE A 101 -12.00 3.46 6.18
N GLN A 102 -11.29 4.53 6.51
CA GLN A 102 -11.31 5.12 7.85
C GLN A 102 -11.89 6.53 7.74
N TRP A 103 -12.65 6.96 8.74
CA TRP A 103 -13.11 8.34 8.75
C TRP A 103 -11.91 9.30 8.77
N MET A 104 -11.68 9.99 7.67
CA MET A 104 -10.45 10.75 7.48
C MET A 104 -10.61 12.18 7.99
N LYS A 105 -9.82 12.53 9.00
CA LYS A 105 -9.62 13.91 9.48
C LYS A 105 -8.29 14.44 8.94
N TYR A 106 -8.20 14.73 7.65
CA TYR A 106 -6.99 15.35 7.08
C TYR A 106 -6.96 16.86 7.38
N PRO A 107 -5.87 17.38 7.98
CA PRO A 107 -5.73 18.81 8.25
C PRO A 107 -5.05 19.63 7.12
N TYR A 108 -4.55 19.03 6.03
CA TYR A 108 -3.73 19.77 5.05
C TYR A 108 -3.98 19.44 3.58
N MET A 109 -3.67 20.43 2.73
CA MET A 109 -3.76 20.39 1.27
C MET A 109 -2.57 19.66 0.64
N GLU A 110 -2.84 18.70 -0.25
CA GLU A 110 -1.83 18.12 -1.13
C GLU A 110 -2.20 18.36 -2.61
N ARG A 111 -1.21 18.45 -3.50
CA ARG A 111 -1.35 18.93 -4.89
C ARG A 111 -1.90 17.86 -5.85
N GLY A 112 -3.10 18.04 -6.40
CA GLY A 112 -3.59 17.30 -7.57
C GLY A 112 -5.07 16.90 -7.49
N ILE A 113 -5.54 16.50 -6.31
CA ILE A 113 -6.95 16.31 -5.97
C ILE A 113 -7.16 17.04 -4.65
N SER A 114 -8.25 17.80 -4.51
CA SER A 114 -8.49 18.49 -3.23
C SER A 114 -8.65 17.46 -2.11
N HIS A 115 -7.99 17.67 -0.98
CA HIS A 115 -8.12 16.82 0.20
C HIS A 115 -9.59 16.67 0.64
N GLU A 116 -10.42 17.67 0.35
CA GLU A 116 -11.87 17.64 0.58
C GLU A 116 -12.56 16.57 -0.25
N VAL A 117 -12.19 16.42 -1.53
CA VAL A 117 -12.72 15.37 -2.41
C VAL A 117 -12.28 13.99 -1.90
N VAL A 118 -11.00 13.81 -1.60
CA VAL A 118 -10.50 12.54 -1.02
C VAL A 118 -11.22 12.23 0.29
N ARG A 119 -11.41 13.22 1.17
CA ARG A 119 -12.14 13.09 2.43
C ARG A 119 -13.60 12.70 2.22
N ILE A 120 -14.31 13.36 1.30
CA ILE A 120 -15.72 13.04 1.02
C ILE A 120 -15.84 11.61 0.52
N ILE A 121 -14.99 11.21 -0.43
CA ILE A 121 -14.98 9.85 -0.97
C ILE A 121 -14.67 8.83 0.12
N ASN A 122 -13.65 9.07 0.95
CA ASN A 122 -13.28 8.15 2.02
C ASN A 122 -14.37 8.02 3.10
N ASN A 123 -14.99 9.15 3.46
CA ASN A 123 -16.09 9.19 4.43
C ASN A 123 -17.34 8.49 3.88
N TYR A 124 -17.65 8.66 2.59
CA TYR A 124 -18.74 7.93 1.94
C TYR A 124 -18.47 6.43 1.91
N ALA A 125 -17.25 6.03 1.56
CA ALA A 125 -16.85 4.63 1.57
C ALA A 125 -16.83 4.03 2.98
N TYR A 126 -16.48 4.80 4.02
CA TYR A 126 -16.62 4.39 5.42
C TYR A 126 -18.09 4.10 5.79
N ILE A 127 -19.03 4.95 5.36
CA ILE A 127 -20.47 4.70 5.55
C ILE A 127 -20.91 3.47 4.74
N ALA A 128 -20.41 3.31 3.51
CA ALA A 128 -20.70 2.12 2.71
C ALA A 128 -20.20 0.83 3.38
N GLN A 129 -19.05 0.89 4.08
CA GLN A 129 -18.56 -0.22 4.90
C GLN A 129 -19.44 -0.51 6.11
N SER A 130 -19.97 0.51 6.77
CA SER A 130 -20.83 0.30 7.95
C SER A 130 -22.16 -0.37 7.63
N ILE A 131 -22.64 -0.22 6.39
CA ILE A 131 -23.85 -0.89 5.87
C ILE A 131 -23.54 -2.19 5.09
N GLY A 132 -22.27 -2.58 4.99
CA GLY A 132 -21.84 -3.82 4.32
C GLY A 132 -21.77 -3.76 2.79
N ALA A 133 -21.94 -2.60 2.16
CA ALA A 133 -21.82 -2.43 0.71
C ALA A 133 -20.36 -2.47 0.20
N VAL A 134 -19.42 -2.23 1.11
CA VAL A 134 -17.97 -2.34 0.90
C VAL A 134 -17.44 -3.22 2.03
N VAL A 135 -16.62 -4.21 1.73
CA VAL A 135 -16.14 -5.17 2.73
C VAL A 135 -14.61 -5.06 2.89
N PRO A 136 -14.09 -4.85 4.11
CA PRO A 136 -12.66 -4.74 4.34
C PRO A 136 -11.94 -6.08 4.19
N TYR A 137 -10.73 -6.06 3.66
CA TYR A 137 -9.88 -7.24 3.50
C TYR A 137 -8.39 -6.90 3.66
N LYS A 138 -7.51 -7.90 3.70
CA LYS A 138 -6.07 -7.70 3.83
C LYS A 138 -5.37 -7.73 2.47
N ILE A 139 -4.44 -6.82 2.27
CA ILE A 139 -3.49 -6.81 1.15
C ILE A 139 -2.12 -7.20 1.68
N ASN A 140 -1.45 -8.14 1.02
CA ASN A 140 -0.08 -8.53 1.32
C ASN A 140 0.75 -8.47 0.05
N ILE A 141 1.87 -7.76 0.10
CA ILE A 141 2.76 -7.54 -1.04
C ILE A 141 4.14 -8.06 -0.67
N THR A 142 4.71 -8.94 -1.51
CA THR A 142 6.07 -9.46 -1.32
C THR A 142 7.04 -8.71 -2.22
N ILE A 143 8.04 -8.07 -1.62
CA ILE A 143 9.03 -7.25 -2.31
C ILE A 143 10.42 -7.85 -2.06
N PRO A 144 11.00 -8.56 -3.04
CA PRO A 144 12.38 -9.00 -2.95
C PRO A 144 13.33 -7.85 -3.29
N ASP A 145 14.45 -7.73 -2.60
CA ASP A 145 15.54 -6.81 -2.91
C ASP A 145 16.89 -7.47 -2.61
N ASN A 146 17.99 -6.79 -2.90
CA ASN A 146 19.33 -7.23 -2.55
C ASN A 146 20.01 -6.20 -1.64
N LYS A 147 21.19 -6.47 -1.08
CA LYS A 147 21.99 -5.41 -0.48
C LYS A 147 22.56 -4.47 -1.55
#